data_AF-A0A137SVX8-F1
#
_entry.id   AF-A0A137SVX8-F1
#
_cell.length_a   1.000
_cell.length_b   1.000
_cell.length_c   1.000
_cell.angle_alpha   90.00
_cell.angle_beta   90.00
_cell.angle_gamma   90.00
#
_symmetry.space_group_name_H-M   'P 1'
#
loop_
_entity.id
_entity.type
_entity.pdbx_description
1 polymer ?
#
loop_
_entity_poly.entity_id
_entity_poly.type
_entity_poly.pdbx_seq_one_letter_code
_entity_poly.pdbx_strand_id
1 'polypeptide(L)'
;MDKDIYLKKSRDFDSVYGKRNIFGNRNLTFYMKKNRMGHPRLGFSISKKVGNAVTRNLLKRRLKSIYRQYKDILNLGVDGVIVVKKSCVDISYKELEGSFVHVIRGGLKKFKR
;
A
#
# COMPACT_ATOMS: atom_id res chain seq x y z
N MET A 1 9.15 2.09 -21.49
CA MET A 1 7.83 1.52 -21.10
C MET A 1 7.82 1.36 -19.59
N ASP A 2 7.08 2.20 -18.88
CA ASP A 2 6.98 2.14 -17.42
C ASP A 2 6.47 0.77 -16.97
N LYS A 3 7.29 0.04 -16.22
CA LYS A 3 6.86 -1.19 -15.52
C LYS A 3 5.60 -0.84 -14.72
N ASP A 4 4.57 -1.69 -14.76
CA ASP A 4 3.30 -1.41 -14.08
C ASP A 4 3.49 -1.50 -12.56
N ILE A 5 3.86 -0.37 -11.95
CA ILE A 5 4.10 -0.23 -10.51
C ILE A 5 2.82 -0.37 -9.67
N TYR A 6 1.65 -0.46 -10.31
CA TYR A 6 0.37 -0.56 -9.62
C TYR A 6 -0.26 -1.95 -9.79
N LEU A 7 -0.82 -2.46 -8.69
CA LEU A 7 -1.66 -3.65 -8.71
C LEU A 7 -3.10 -3.23 -9.09
N LYS A 8 -3.65 -3.79 -10.18
CA LYS A 8 -4.95 -3.36 -10.73
C LYS A 8 -6.00 -4.49 -10.80
N LYS A 9 -5.58 -5.74 -11.03
CA LYS A 9 -6.48 -6.88 -11.30
C LYS A 9 -7.04 -7.45 -9.99
N SER A 10 -8.36 -7.71 -9.92
CA SER A 10 -8.99 -8.29 -8.71
C SER A 10 -8.28 -9.56 -8.23
N ARG A 11 -7.98 -10.47 -9.17
CA ARG A 11 -7.25 -11.73 -8.89
C ARG A 11 -5.92 -11.50 -8.19
N ASP A 12 -5.21 -10.41 -8.53
CA ASP A 12 -3.95 -10.07 -7.88
C ASP A 12 -4.18 -9.62 -6.43
N PHE A 13 -5.23 -8.82 -6.17
CA PHE A 13 -5.62 -8.43 -4.82
C PHE A 13 -5.98 -9.65 -3.97
N ASP A 14 -6.84 -10.53 -4.49
CA ASP A 14 -7.28 -11.74 -3.80
C ASP A 14 -6.09 -12.64 -3.44
N SER A 15 -5.13 -12.77 -4.38
CA SER A 15 -3.92 -13.54 -4.16
C SER A 15 -3.00 -12.95 -3.09
N VAL A 16 -2.91 -11.62 -2.99
CA VAL A 16 -2.17 -10.93 -1.93
C VAL A 16 -2.85 -11.13 -0.57
N TYR A 17 -4.18 -11.00 -0.49
CA TYR A 17 -4.93 -11.23 0.74
C TYR A 17 -4.79 -12.67 1.26
N GLY A 18 -4.79 -13.66 0.37
CA GLY A 18 -4.67 -15.08 0.73
C GLY A 18 -3.35 -15.48 1.39
N LYS A 19 -2.26 -14.72 1.19
CA LYS A 19 -0.93 -15.07 1.74
C LYS A 19 -0.73 -14.68 3.21
N ARG A 20 -1.66 -13.93 3.81
CA ARG A 20 -1.68 -13.52 5.24
C ARG A 20 -0.39 -12.85 5.77
N ASN A 21 0.54 -12.46 4.89
CA ASN A 21 1.72 -11.67 5.27
C ASN A 21 1.31 -10.22 5.45
N ILE A 22 1.03 -9.87 6.70
CA ILE A 22 0.51 -8.55 7.08
C ILE A 22 1.43 -7.82 8.03
N PHE A 23 1.48 -6.50 7.86
CA PHE A 23 2.03 -5.55 8.79
C PHE A 23 1.17 -4.29 8.79
N GLY A 24 0.92 -3.68 9.94
CA GLY A 24 0.05 -2.51 9.99
C GLY A 24 0.33 -1.60 11.16
N ASN A 25 -0.26 -0.42 11.11
CA ASN A 25 -0.25 0.55 12.20
C ASN A 25 -1.67 1.13 12.37
N ARG A 26 -1.80 2.25 13.09
CA ARG A 26 -3.08 2.90 13.34
C ARG A 26 -3.84 3.30 12.06
N ASN A 27 -3.14 3.70 10.99
CA ASN A 27 -3.77 4.28 9.80
C ASN A 27 -3.84 3.31 8.61
N LEU A 28 -2.84 2.45 8.44
CA LEU A 28 -2.68 1.60 7.26
C LEU A 28 -2.42 0.14 7.65
N THR A 29 -2.90 -0.78 6.83
CA THR A 29 -2.48 -2.18 6.84
C THR A 29 -1.86 -2.53 5.49
N PHE A 30 -0.72 -3.18 5.51
CA PHE A 30 0.01 -3.64 4.34
C PHE A 30 0.01 -5.15 4.26
N TYR A 31 -0.57 -5.66 3.18
CA TYR A 31 -0.52 -7.05 2.77
C TYR A 31 0.57 -7.20 1.72
N MET A 32 1.32 -8.30 1.79
CA MET A 32 2.46 -8.55 0.91
C MET A 32 2.46 -9.97 0.37
N LYS A 33 2.96 -10.13 -0.85
CA LYS A 33 3.23 -11.42 -1.47
C LYS A 33 4.45 -11.30 -2.37
N LYS A 34 5.33 -12.30 -2.36
CA LYS A 34 6.45 -12.36 -3.32
C LYS A 34 5.89 -12.50 -4.75
N ASN A 35 6.34 -11.64 -5.66
CA ASN A 35 6.05 -11.75 -7.09
C ASN A 35 7.30 -12.23 -7.84
N ARG A 36 7.12 -12.59 -9.12
CA ARG A 36 8.20 -13.08 -9.99
C ARG A 36 8.63 -12.03 -11.03
N MET A 37 8.20 -10.77 -10.89
CA MET A 37 8.38 -9.75 -11.92
C MET A 37 9.62 -8.87 -11.72
N GLY A 38 10.37 -9.09 -10.64
CA GLY A 38 11.60 -8.34 -10.36
C GLY A 38 11.37 -6.85 -10.07
N HIS A 39 10.13 -6.43 -9.83
CA HIS A 39 9.78 -5.09 -9.39
C HIS A 39 8.55 -5.12 -8.46
N PRO A 40 8.40 -4.15 -7.55
CA PRO A 40 7.23 -4.06 -6.71
C PRO A 40 5.98 -3.63 -7.50
N ARG A 41 4.81 -4.09 -7.06
CA ARG A 41 3.51 -3.55 -7.46
C ARG A 41 2.67 -3.23 -6.24
N LEU A 42 2.02 -2.07 -6.23
CA LEU A 42 1.20 -1.64 -5.08
C LEU A 42 -0.25 -1.38 -5.47
N GLY A 43 -1.18 -2.01 -4.74
CA GLY A 43 -2.61 -1.76 -4.79
C GLY A 43 -3.06 -0.93 -3.59
N PHE A 44 -4.12 -0.14 -3.77
CA PHE A 44 -4.75 0.64 -2.70
C PHE A 44 -6.20 0.21 -2.52
N SER A 45 -6.54 -0.29 -1.35
CA SER A 45 -7.87 -0.68 -0.94
C SER A 45 -8.43 0.34 0.03
N ILE A 46 -9.46 1.09 -0.40
CA ILE A 46 -10.10 2.14 0.38
C ILE A 46 -11.60 1.84 0.45
N SER A 47 -12.04 1.32 1.58
CA SER A 47 -13.44 0.92 1.77
C SER A 47 -14.39 2.13 1.80
N LYS A 48 -15.67 1.93 1.47
CA LYS A 48 -16.71 2.96 1.61
C LYS A 48 -16.83 3.50 3.04
N LYS A 49 -16.44 2.71 4.05
CA LYS A 49 -16.46 3.08 5.48
C LYS A 49 -15.45 4.18 5.84
N VAL A 50 -14.44 4.43 4.99
CA VAL A 50 -13.45 5.49 5.20
C VAL A 50 -14.07 6.87 4.98
N GLY A 51 -15.00 7.02 4.02
CA GLY A 51 -15.63 8.31 3.76
C GLY A 51 -16.24 8.39 2.36
N ASN A 52 -16.67 9.59 2.00
CA ASN A 52 -17.28 9.87 0.70
C ASN A 52 -16.28 9.69 -0.46
N ALA A 53 -16.75 9.82 -1.71
CA ALA A 53 -15.90 9.67 -2.88
C ALA A 53 -14.71 10.65 -2.91
N VAL A 54 -14.94 11.89 -2.47
CA VAL A 54 -13.92 12.95 -2.46
C VAL A 54 -12.78 12.59 -1.50
N THR A 55 -13.10 12.25 -0.24
CA THR A 55 -12.11 11.83 0.76
C THR A 55 -11.33 10.62 0.31
N ARG A 56 -12.00 9.58 -0.23
CA ARG A 56 -11.34 8.37 -0.72
C ARG A 56 -10.40 8.66 -1.89
N ASN A 57 -10.83 9.50 -2.84
CA ASN A 57 -10.01 9.89 -3.98
C ASN A 57 -8.80 10.72 -3.56
N LEU A 58 -8.96 11.65 -2.61
CA LEU A 58 -7.86 12.42 -2.05
C LEU A 58 -6.81 11.50 -1.41
N LEU A 59 -7.22 10.57 -0.55
CA LEU A 59 -6.33 9.61 0.09
C LEU A 59 -5.60 8.74 -0.95
N LYS A 60 -6.32 8.22 -1.95
CA LYS A 60 -5.72 7.45 -3.04
C LYS A 60 -4.66 8.27 -3.79
N ARG A 61 -4.93 9.54 -4.06
CA ARG A 61 -4.03 10.43 -4.80
C ARG A 61 -2.77 10.76 -3.98
N ARG A 62 -2.92 11.07 -2.69
CA ARG A 62 -1.81 11.27 -1.75
C ARG A 62 -0.93 10.03 -1.62
N LEU A 63 -1.53 8.86 -1.41
CA LEU A 63 -0.81 7.58 -1.31
C LEU A 63 -0.05 7.24 -2.60
N LYS A 64 -0.63 7.51 -3.78
CA LYS A 64 0.09 7.36 -5.05
C LYS A 64 1.28 8.29 -5.17
N SER A 65 1.17 9.53 -4.67
CA SER A 65 2.27 10.49 -4.64
C SER A 65 3.41 9.98 -3.76
N ILE A 66 3.09 9.61 -2.51
CA ILE A 66 4.03 9.04 -1.55
C ILE A 66 4.71 7.79 -2.13
N TYR A 67 3.94 6.85 -2.68
CA TYR A 67 4.52 5.63 -3.26
C TYR A 67 5.52 5.92 -4.39
N ARG A 68 5.24 6.90 -5.26
CA ARG A 68 6.16 7.29 -6.34
C ARG A 68 7.49 7.84 -5.81
N GLN A 69 7.45 8.59 -4.72
CA GLN A 69 8.63 9.14 -4.05
C GLN A 69 9.50 8.05 -3.38
N TYR A 70 8.87 6.96 -2.91
CA TYR A 70 9.56 5.89 -2.17
C TYR A 70 9.70 4.56 -2.95
N LYS A 71 9.47 4.58 -4.27
CA LYS A 71 9.45 3.36 -5.10
C LYS A 71 10.76 2.55 -5.02
N ASP A 72 11.90 3.23 -4.90
CA ASP A 72 13.22 2.59 -4.95
C ASP A 72 13.54 1.85 -3.64
N ILE A 73 12.94 2.27 -2.51
CA ILE A 73 13.02 1.55 -1.22
C ILE A 73 12.31 0.19 -1.32
N LEU A 74 11.33 0.09 -2.22
CA LEU A 74 10.47 -1.06 -2.40
C LEU A 74 11.02 -2.05 -3.43
N ASN A 75 12.29 -1.96 -3.86
CA ASN A 75 12.90 -2.74 -4.97
C ASN A 75 13.07 -4.26 -4.69
N LEU A 76 12.11 -4.84 -3.99
CA LEU A 76 11.88 -6.25 -3.80
C LEU A 76 10.75 -6.64 -4.76
N GLY A 77 10.88 -7.79 -5.43
CA GLY A 77 9.80 -8.35 -6.25
C GLY A 77 8.61 -8.76 -5.38
N VAL A 78 7.77 -7.80 -4.98
CA VAL A 78 6.61 -8.00 -4.11
C VAL A 78 5.37 -7.34 -4.69
N ASP A 79 4.26 -8.07 -4.64
CA ASP A 79 2.93 -7.50 -4.81
C ASP A 79 2.39 -7.12 -3.44
N GLY A 80 1.95 -5.87 -3.31
CA GLY A 80 1.52 -5.28 -2.08
C GLY A 80 0.11 -4.70 -2.19
N VAL A 81 -0.66 -4.76 -1.11
CA VAL A 81 -1.93 -4.04 -0.99
C VAL A 81 -1.94 -3.22 0.29
N ILE A 82 -2.15 -1.92 0.17
CA ILE A 82 -2.38 -1.00 1.29
C ILE A 82 -3.87 -0.86 1.52
N VAL A 83 -4.34 -1.30 2.67
CA VAL A 83 -5.69 -1.08 3.16
C VAL A 83 -5.70 0.17 4.03
N VAL A 84 -6.53 1.14 3.65
CA VAL A 84 -6.67 2.42 4.33
C VAL A 84 -7.75 2.31 5.41
N LYS A 85 -7.42 2.70 6.64
CA LYS A 85 -8.34 2.71 7.78
C LYS A 85 -9.04 4.07 7.92
N LYS A 86 -10.16 4.10 8.65
CA LYS A 86 -10.95 5.32 8.89
C LYS A 86 -10.15 6.43 9.60
N SER A 87 -9.13 6.05 10.38
CA SER A 87 -8.18 6.97 11.02
C SER A 87 -7.29 7.77 10.05
N CYS A 88 -7.45 7.62 8.72
CA CYS A 88 -6.77 8.45 7.72
C CYS A 88 -7.56 9.69 7.28
N VAL A 89 -8.81 9.85 7.69
CA VAL A 89 -9.70 10.90 7.13
C VAL A 89 -9.19 12.30 7.47
N ASP A 90 -8.79 12.50 8.72
CA ASP A 90 -8.45 13.83 9.27
C ASP A 90 -6.94 14.06 9.43
N ILE A 91 -6.10 13.18 8.87
CA ILE A 91 -4.65 13.31 9.00
C ILE A 91 -4.05 14.15 7.88
N SER A 92 -2.99 14.88 8.22
CA SER A 92 -2.18 15.65 7.28
C SER A 92 -1.45 14.75 6.29
N TYR A 93 -0.94 15.34 5.21
CA TYR A 93 -0.10 14.62 4.24
C TYR A 93 1.14 14.01 4.92
N LYS A 94 1.79 14.78 5.80
CA LYS A 94 3.02 14.37 6.50
C LYS A 94 2.78 13.19 7.43
N GLU A 95 1.64 13.17 8.14
CA GLU A 95 1.24 12.04 8.97
C GLU A 95 0.95 10.79 8.13
N LEU A 96 0.26 10.96 7.00
CA LEU A 96 -0.01 9.86 6.07
C LEU A 96 1.29 9.29 5.48
N GLU A 97 2.23 10.15 5.11
CA GLU A 97 3.55 9.78 4.61
C GLU A 97 4.35 9.00 5.66
N GLY A 98 4.47 9.52 6.88
CA GLY A 98 5.16 8.83 7.97
C GLY A 98 4.53 7.46 8.28
N SER A 99 3.21 7.41 8.28
CA SER A 99 2.45 6.17 8.47
C SER A 99 2.72 5.14 7.35
N PHE A 100 2.76 5.60 6.10
CA PHE A 100 3.08 4.77 4.94
C PHE A 100 4.50 4.22 5.02
N VAL A 101 5.49 5.08 5.25
CA VAL A 101 6.91 4.69 5.32
C VAL A 101 7.14 3.68 6.45
N HIS A 102 6.54 3.90 7.62
CA HIS A 102 6.61 2.99 8.74
C HIS A 102 6.09 1.59 8.38
N VAL A 103 4.89 1.54 7.78
CA VAL A 103 4.25 0.27 7.43
C VAL A 103 5.01 -0.48 6.34
N ILE A 104 5.51 0.23 5.33
CA ILE A 104 6.33 -0.36 4.28
C ILE A 104 7.64 -0.93 4.85
N ARG A 105 8.42 -0.13 5.57
CA ARG A 105 9.71 -0.57 6.11
C ARG A 105 9.54 -1.71 7.11
N GLY A 106 8.58 -1.62 8.02
CA GLY A 106 8.28 -2.68 8.97
C GLY A 106 7.80 -3.96 8.30
N GLY A 107 6.93 -3.83 7.29
CA GLY A 107 6.46 -4.97 6.49
C GLY A 107 7.59 -5.66 5.74
N LEU A 108 8.44 -4.91 5.05
CA LEU A 108 9.58 -5.48 4.32
C LEU A 108 10.61 -6.14 5.24
N LYS A 109 10.88 -5.56 6.41
CA LYS A 109 11.75 -6.19 7.43
C LYS A 109 11.17 -7.53 7.90
N LYS A 110 9.86 -7.56 8.18
CA LYS A 110 9.15 -8.80 8.55
C LYS A 110 9.16 -9.82 7.42
N PHE A 111 9.13 -9.38 6.17
CA PHE A 111 9.09 -10.24 4.99
C PHE A 111 10.46 -10.84 4.61
N LYS A 112 11.56 -10.23 5.06
CA LYS A 112 12.94 -10.74 4.86
C LYS A 112 13.40 -11.71 5.96
N ARG A 113 12.73 -11.72 7.11
CA ARG A 113 12.93 -12.70 8.18
C ARG A 113 12.15 -13.97 7.87
#